data_AF-A0A9Q1HAU7-F1
#
_entry.id   AF-A0A9Q1HAU7-F1
#
_cell.length_a   1.000
_cell.length_b   1.000
_cell.length_c   1.000
_cell.angle_alpha   90.00
_cell.angle_beta   90.00
_cell.angle_gamma   90.00
#
_symmetry.space_group_name_H-M   'P 1'
#
loop_
_entity.id
_entity.type
_entity.pdbx_description
1 polymer ?
#
loop_
_entity_poly.entity_id
_entity_poly.type
_entity_poly.pdbx_seq_one_letter_code
_entity_poly.pdbx_strand_id
1 'polypeptide(L)'
;MTEQISSIVKCVNYHLRNLSRIRRFMDEATCKLVVQALIFSRIGYGNALLLGATEHDLIRLQIRLKNRAARLILLVGHGYPITTLLQRLYWFPVRTRINLKILVNVYKCLHSQALNYLSELFIPATSTYPTRSSYDKLLLHIPKTRTVTGEKAFQKAAPME
;
A
#
# COMPACT_ATOMS: atom_id res chain seq x y z
N MET A 1 8.72 12.34 2.40
CA MET A 1 7.59 11.41 2.65
C MET A 1 6.47 12.05 3.46
N THR A 2 6.75 12.62 4.63
CA THR A 2 5.75 13.26 5.51
C THR A 2 4.96 14.40 4.84
N GLU A 3 5.61 15.25 4.05
CA GLU A 3 4.94 16.32 3.28
C GLU A 3 4.00 15.78 2.21
N GLN A 4 4.46 14.79 1.44
CA GLN A 4 3.63 14.12 0.44
C GLN A 4 2.41 13.46 1.08
N ILE A 5 2.60 12.75 2.20
CA ILE A 5 1.50 12.16 2.98
C ILE A 5 0.53 13.24 3.46
N SER A 6 1.05 14.37 3.94
CA SER A 6 0.22 15.49 4.39
C SER A 6 -0.60 16.11 3.25
N SER A 7 -0.01 16.25 2.06
CA SER A 7 -0.70 16.71 0.86
C SER A 7 -1.83 15.75 0.43
N ILE A 8 -1.55 14.44 0.40
CA ILE A 8 -2.55 13.40 0.10
C ILE A 8 -3.69 13.44 1.13
N VAL A 9 -3.37 13.52 2.42
CA VAL A 9 -4.35 13.61 3.51
C VAL A 9 -5.21 14.86 3.37
N LYS A 10 -4.62 16.02 3.01
CA LYS A 10 -5.36 17.27 2.79
C LYS A 10 -6.36 17.13 1.64
N CYS A 11 -5.90 16.61 0.49
CA CYS A 11 -6.75 16.37 -0.68
C CYS A 11 -7.90 15.40 -0.37
N VAL A 12 -7.60 14.28 0.29
CA VAL A 12 -8.63 13.28 0.62
C VAL A 12 -9.62 13.80 1.66
N ASN A 13 -9.17 14.57 2.66
CA ASN A 13 -10.07 15.19 3.61
C ASN A 13 -11.04 16.17 2.95
N TYR A 14 -10.59 16.91 1.93
CA TYR A 14 -11.45 17.78 1.13
C TYR A 14 -12.55 16.96 0.43
N HIS A 15 -12.17 15.88 -0.27
CA HIS A 15 -13.15 14.99 -0.94
C HIS A 15 -14.11 14.34 0.06
N LEU A 16 -13.63 13.84 1.19
CA LEU A 16 -14.46 13.23 2.23
C LEU A 16 -15.47 14.21 2.82
N ARG A 17 -15.08 15.48 3.02
CA ARG A 17 -15.98 16.51 3.56
C ARG A 17 -17.07 16.88 2.57
N ASN A 18 -16.76 16.95 1.29
CA ASN A 18 -17.77 17.17 0.26
C ASN A 18 -18.71 15.96 0.16
N LEU A 19 -18.13 14.75 0.16
CA LEU A 19 -18.90 13.51 0.11
C LEU A 19 -19.83 13.35 1.31
N SER A 20 -19.42 13.76 2.52
CA SER A 20 -20.27 13.66 3.71
C SER A 20 -21.53 14.51 3.62
N ARG A 21 -21.51 15.62 2.87
CA ARG A 21 -22.67 16.48 2.67
C ARG A 21 -23.70 15.84 1.76
N ILE A 22 -23.24 15.17 0.71
CA ILE A 22 -24.11 14.51 -0.29
C ILE A 22 -24.46 13.07 0.08
N ARG A 23 -23.80 12.48 1.09
CA ARG A 23 -23.98 11.06 1.48
C ARG A 23 -25.44 10.69 1.73
N ARG A 24 -26.26 11.60 2.28
CA ARG A 24 -27.69 11.36 2.55
C ARG A 24 -28.53 11.07 1.30
N PHE A 25 -28.05 11.46 0.12
CA PHE A 25 -28.77 11.35 -1.15
C PHE A 25 -28.24 10.22 -2.04
N MET A 26 -27.34 9.37 -1.55
CA MET A 26 -26.72 8.30 -2.33
C MET A 26 -26.93 6.94 -1.64
N ASP A 27 -27.01 5.89 -2.44
CA ASP A 27 -26.97 4.51 -1.96
C ASP A 27 -25.55 4.11 -1.49
N GLU A 28 -25.46 3.07 -0.65
CA GLU A 28 -24.20 2.53 -0.13
C GLU A 28 -23.27 2.09 -1.27
N ALA A 29 -23.81 1.38 -2.28
CA ALA A 29 -23.04 0.87 -3.41
C ALA A 29 -22.41 2.00 -4.24
N THR A 30 -23.20 3.02 -4.58
CA THR A 30 -22.73 4.20 -5.32
C THR A 30 -21.69 4.97 -4.50
N CYS A 31 -21.91 5.14 -3.20
CA CYS A 31 -20.95 5.81 -2.33
C CYS A 31 -19.60 5.07 -2.28
N LYS A 32 -19.63 3.73 -2.23
CA LYS A 32 -18.43 2.89 -2.28
C LYS A 32 -17.64 3.11 -3.57
N LEU A 33 -18.32 3.18 -4.72
CA LEU A 33 -17.68 3.47 -6.02
C LEU A 33 -17.04 4.86 -6.05
N VAL A 34 -17.75 5.90 -5.56
CA VAL A 34 -17.22 7.26 -5.52
C VAL A 34 -15.99 7.36 -4.62
N VAL A 35 -16.03 6.73 -3.45
CA VAL A 35 -14.87 6.63 -2.56
C VAL A 35 -13.71 5.90 -3.24
N GLN A 36 -13.98 4.81 -3.95
CA GLN A 36 -12.94 4.09 -4.68
C GLN A 36 -12.30 4.98 -5.76
N ALA A 37 -13.10 5.68 -6.55
CA ALA A 37 -12.64 6.54 -7.61
C ALA A 37 -11.86 7.77 -7.10
N LEU A 38 -12.28 8.40 -6.00
CA LEU A 38 -11.67 9.64 -5.52
C LEU A 38 -10.54 9.43 -4.50
N ILE A 39 -10.69 8.46 -3.60
CA ILE A 39 -9.79 8.28 -2.45
C ILE A 39 -8.79 7.17 -2.73
N PHE A 40 -9.25 6.00 -3.17
CA PHE A 40 -8.32 4.89 -3.40
C PHE A 40 -7.45 5.09 -4.64
N SER A 41 -7.89 5.85 -5.64
CA SER A 41 -7.01 6.24 -6.75
C SER A 41 -5.79 7.04 -6.27
N ARG A 42 -5.99 8.00 -5.36
CA ARG A 42 -4.91 8.86 -4.82
C ARG A 42 -3.91 8.08 -3.96
N ILE A 43 -4.41 7.15 -3.14
CA ILE A 43 -3.54 6.25 -2.36
C ILE A 43 -2.83 5.27 -3.30
N GLY A 44 -3.58 4.69 -4.24
CA GLY A 44 -3.13 3.66 -5.17
C GLY A 44 -1.92 4.07 -6.01
N TYR A 45 -1.87 5.35 -6.42
CA TYR A 45 -0.77 5.91 -7.19
C TYR A 45 0.60 5.78 -6.50
N GLY A 46 0.63 5.99 -5.18
CA GLY A 46 1.87 6.06 -4.40
C GLY A 46 2.18 4.84 -3.53
N ASN A 47 1.43 3.74 -3.63
CA ASN A 47 1.54 2.62 -2.68
C ASN A 47 2.96 2.03 -2.57
N ALA A 48 3.67 1.87 -3.69
CA ALA A 48 5.04 1.34 -3.67
C ALA A 48 6.05 2.34 -3.08
N LEU A 49 5.77 3.65 -3.15
CA LEU A 49 6.62 4.70 -2.55
C LEU A 49 6.47 4.80 -1.03
N LEU A 50 5.42 4.20 -0.47
CA LEU A 50 5.23 4.11 0.97
C LEU A 50 6.06 2.98 1.60
N LEU A 51 6.85 2.25 0.80
CA LEU A 51 7.84 1.29 1.27
C LEU A 51 8.84 2.01 2.19
N GLY A 52 8.93 1.58 3.44
CA GLY A 52 9.79 2.22 4.44
C GLY A 52 9.23 3.49 5.09
N ALA A 53 7.93 3.78 4.91
CA ALA A 53 7.22 4.77 5.73
C ALA A 53 7.21 4.35 7.21
N THR A 54 7.15 5.33 8.12
CA THR A 54 7.05 5.02 9.55
C THR A 54 5.68 4.44 9.89
N GLU A 55 5.61 3.56 10.89
CA GLU A 55 4.34 3.00 11.36
C GLU A 55 3.33 4.09 11.76
N HIS A 56 3.82 5.16 12.38
CA HIS A 56 3.00 6.34 12.70
C HIS A 56 2.34 6.94 11.45
N ASP A 57 3.06 7.08 10.34
CA ASP A 57 2.53 7.65 9.11
C ASP A 57 1.53 6.71 8.43
N LEU A 58 1.77 5.40 8.48
CA LEU A 58 0.85 4.38 7.98
C LEU A 58 -0.46 4.35 8.78
N ILE A 59 -0.37 4.41 10.11
CA ILE A 59 -1.53 4.52 11.00
C ILE A 59 -2.29 5.82 10.72
N ARG A 60 -1.58 6.95 10.57
CA ARG A 60 -2.18 8.24 10.22
C ARG A 60 -2.96 8.15 8.90
N LEU A 61 -2.40 7.53 7.87
CA LEU A 61 -3.07 7.29 6.57
C LEU A 61 -4.31 6.39 6.73
N GLN A 62 -4.17 5.29 7.46
CA GLN A 62 -5.29 4.36 7.74
C GLN A 62 -6.45 5.09 8.42
N ILE A 63 -6.18 5.87 9.47
CA ILE A 63 -7.19 6.59 10.24
C ILE A 63 -7.85 7.68 9.39
N ARG A 64 -7.05 8.54 8.77
CA ARG A 64 -7.56 9.74 8.07
C ARG A 64 -8.32 9.39 6.79
N LEU A 65 -7.92 8.33 6.08
CA LEU A 65 -8.50 7.97 4.80
C LEU A 65 -9.47 6.81 4.94
N LYS A 66 -9.00 5.63 5.34
CA LYS A 66 -9.81 4.40 5.29
C LYS A 66 -10.87 4.36 6.37
N ASN A 67 -10.52 4.69 7.61
CA ASN A 67 -11.47 4.58 8.72
C ASN A 67 -12.59 5.61 8.59
N ARG A 68 -12.23 6.84 8.20
CA ARG A 68 -13.21 7.90 7.93
C ARG A 68 -14.09 7.59 6.72
N ALA A 69 -13.52 7.07 5.63
CA ALA A 69 -14.29 6.67 4.46
C ALA A 69 -15.24 5.50 4.75
N ALA A 70 -14.79 4.49 5.50
CA ALA A 70 -15.61 3.34 5.87
C ALA A 70 -16.83 3.76 6.70
N ARG A 71 -16.61 4.63 7.69
CA ARG A 71 -17.70 5.22 8.49
C ARG A 71 -18.66 6.06 7.65
N LEU A 72 -18.14 6.81 6.69
CA LEU A 72 -18.97 7.62 5.78
C LEU A 72 -19.85 6.74 4.89
N ILE A 73 -19.30 5.67 4.31
CA ILE A 73 -20.07 4.74 3.47
C ILE A 73 -21.16 4.05 4.29
N LEU A 74 -20.81 3.48 5.44
CA LEU A 74 -21.75 2.71 6.25
C LEU A 74 -22.66 3.58 7.12
N LEU A 75 -22.45 4.90 7.15
CA LEU A 75 -23.18 5.85 8.01
C LEU A 75 -23.12 5.48 9.51
N VAL A 76 -21.93 5.06 9.96
CA VAL A 76 -21.72 4.55 11.32
C VAL A 76 -20.94 5.54 12.18
N GLY A 77 -21.37 5.70 13.44
CA GLY A 77 -20.72 6.55 14.44
C GLY A 77 -19.40 5.98 14.99
N HIS A 78 -18.82 6.69 15.96
CA HIS A 78 -17.52 6.34 16.56
C HIS A 78 -17.54 5.08 17.43
N GLY A 79 -18.71 4.66 17.94
CA GLY A 79 -18.85 3.53 18.85
C GLY A 79 -18.70 2.14 18.22
N TYR A 80 -18.64 2.03 16.89
CA TYR A 80 -18.48 0.74 16.21
C TYR A 80 -17.01 0.39 15.98
N PRO A 81 -16.64 -0.88 16.17
CA PRO A 81 -15.29 -1.36 15.94
C PRO A 81 -14.92 -1.21 14.46
N ILE A 82 -13.75 -0.63 14.18
CA ILE A 82 -13.35 -0.36 12.79
C ILE A 82 -13.06 -1.64 11.99
N THR A 83 -12.59 -2.69 12.66
CA THR A 83 -12.25 -3.98 12.05
C THR A 83 -13.45 -4.61 11.35
N THR A 84 -14.64 -4.56 11.97
CA THR A 84 -15.87 -5.11 11.39
C THR A 84 -16.32 -4.30 10.17
N LEU A 85 -16.18 -2.97 10.21
CA LEU A 85 -16.51 -2.09 9.08
C LEU A 85 -15.61 -2.38 7.87
N LEU A 86 -14.31 -2.58 8.11
CA LEU A 86 -13.37 -2.92 7.04
C LEU A 86 -13.65 -4.32 6.46
N GLN A 87 -14.01 -5.29 7.29
CA GLN A 87 -14.41 -6.63 6.84
C GLN A 87 -15.68 -6.58 5.98
N ARG A 88 -16.72 -5.86 6.41
CA ARG A 88 -17.97 -5.68 5.65
C ARG A 88 -17.74 -5.02 4.29
N LEU A 89 -16.79 -4.10 4.20
CA LEU A 89 -16.42 -3.44 2.95
C LEU A 89 -15.41 -4.22 2.10
N TYR A 90 -14.87 -5.33 2.62
CA TYR A 90 -13.77 -6.12 2.04
C TYR A 90 -12.50 -5.29 1.80
N TRP A 91 -12.17 -4.41 2.75
CA TRP A 91 -11.04 -3.49 2.64
C TRP A 91 -9.85 -3.93 3.50
N PHE A 92 -8.72 -4.21 2.85
CA PHE A 92 -7.45 -4.53 3.51
C PHE A 92 -6.80 -3.32 4.23
N PRO A 93 -6.09 -3.48 5.35
CA PRO A 93 -5.25 -2.43 5.93
C PRO A 93 -4.27 -1.79 4.92
N VAL A 94 -3.84 -0.54 5.17
CA VAL A 94 -2.88 0.14 4.28
C VAL A 94 -1.56 -0.63 4.18
N ARG A 95 -1.04 -1.16 5.29
CA ARG A 95 0.21 -1.94 5.31
C ARG A 95 0.13 -3.16 4.38
N THR A 96 -0.90 -3.98 4.52
CA THR A 96 -1.05 -5.20 3.71
C THR A 96 -1.22 -4.88 2.23
N ARG A 97 -1.82 -3.74 1.88
CA ARG A 97 -1.89 -3.28 0.48
C ARG A 97 -0.53 -2.89 -0.10
N ILE A 98 0.32 -2.24 0.70
CA ILE A 98 1.68 -1.89 0.29
C ILE A 98 2.46 -3.18 0.01
N ASN A 99 2.47 -4.11 0.97
CA ASN A 99 3.15 -5.40 0.86
C ASN A 99 2.68 -6.19 -0.37
N LEU A 100 1.37 -6.33 -0.57
CA LEU A 100 0.81 -7.03 -1.73
C LEU A 100 1.27 -6.38 -3.05
N LYS A 101 1.29 -5.04 -3.12
CA LYS A 101 1.72 -4.33 -4.33
C LYS A 101 3.20 -4.56 -4.63
N ILE A 102 4.04 -4.62 -3.60
CA ILE A 102 5.47 -4.93 -3.72
C ILE A 102 5.65 -6.36 -4.21
N LEU A 103 5.01 -7.34 -3.57
CA LEU A 103 5.08 -8.74 -3.95
C LEU A 103 4.63 -8.98 -5.39
N VAL A 104 3.52 -8.35 -5.81
CA VAL A 104 3.06 -8.43 -7.20
C VAL A 104 4.07 -7.81 -8.16
N ASN A 105 4.72 -6.70 -7.78
CA ASN A 105 5.76 -6.11 -8.61
C ASN A 105 6.99 -7.02 -8.71
N VAL A 106 7.46 -7.62 -7.61
CA VAL A 106 8.56 -8.59 -7.60
C VAL A 106 8.24 -9.79 -8.48
N TYR A 107 7.04 -10.37 -8.31
CA TYR A 107 6.57 -11.48 -9.14
C TYR A 107 6.59 -11.13 -10.63
N LYS A 108 6.12 -9.93 -11.00
CA LYS A 108 6.17 -9.46 -12.39
C LYS A 108 7.60 -9.28 -12.90
N CYS A 109 8.53 -8.83 -12.06
CA CYS A 109 9.94 -8.69 -12.43
C CYS A 109 10.57 -10.07 -12.69
N LEU A 110 10.28 -11.07 -11.86
CA LEU A 110 10.77 -12.44 -12.03
C LEU A 110 10.25 -13.10 -13.32
N HIS A 111 9.01 -12.80 -13.71
CA HIS A 111 8.38 -13.36 -14.92
C HIS A 111 8.61 -12.48 -16.17
N SER A 112 9.52 -11.49 -16.13
CA SER A 112 9.79 -10.55 -17.24
C SER A 112 8.56 -9.78 -17.77
N GLN A 113 7.54 -9.59 -16.92
CA GLN A 113 6.32 -8.84 -17.23
C GLN A 113 6.34 -7.39 -16.71
N ALA A 114 7.43 -7.00 -16.04
CA ALA A 114 7.64 -5.65 -15.54
C ALA A 114 8.56 -4.84 -16.47
N LEU A 115 8.73 -3.54 -16.17
CA LEU A 115 9.65 -2.68 -16.90
C LEU A 115 11.09 -3.17 -16.75
N ASN A 116 11.86 -3.16 -17.84
CA ASN A 116 13.23 -3.71 -17.90
C ASN A 116 14.15 -3.18 -16.78
N TYR A 117 14.03 -1.88 -16.45
CA TYR A 117 14.84 -1.26 -15.40
C TYR A 117 14.57 -1.85 -14.00
N LEU A 118 13.37 -2.41 -13.75
CA LEU A 118 13.06 -3.07 -12.48
C LEU A 118 13.57 -4.51 -12.45
N SER A 119 13.49 -5.23 -13.56
CA SER A 119 14.03 -6.60 -13.65
C SER A 119 15.55 -6.61 -13.48
N GLU A 120 16.26 -5.60 -13.99
CA GLU A 120 17.71 -5.46 -13.84
C GLU A 120 18.16 -5.26 -12.38
N LEU A 121 17.27 -4.78 -11.49
CA LEU A 121 17.58 -4.62 -10.06
C LEU A 121 17.61 -5.95 -9.31
N PHE A 122 16.89 -6.97 -9.81
CA PHE A 122 16.76 -8.26 -9.16
C PHE A 122 17.77 -9.25 -9.71
N ILE A 123 18.81 -9.50 -8.92
CA ILE A 123 19.82 -10.50 -9.26
C ILE A 123 19.46 -11.79 -8.52
N PRO A 124 19.28 -12.93 -9.21
CA PRO A 124 19.08 -14.22 -8.55
C PRO A 124 20.29 -14.52 -7.65
N ALA A 125 20.04 -15.00 -6.44
CA ALA A 125 21.09 -15.37 -5.53
C ALA A 125 21.79 -16.64 -6.01
N THR A 126 22.92 -16.50 -6.71
CA THR A 126 23.76 -17.62 -7.10
C THR A 126 24.79 -17.88 -6.00
N SER A 127 24.71 -19.04 -5.35
CA SER A 127 25.76 -19.51 -4.44
C SER A 127 26.81 -20.30 -5.24
N THR A 128 28.09 -20.01 -5.02
CA THR A 128 29.21 -20.77 -5.57
C THR A 128 29.27 -22.21 -5.05
N TYR A 129 28.61 -22.48 -3.92
CA TYR A 129 28.55 -23.79 -3.28
C TYR A 129 27.14 -24.40 -3.37
N PRO A 130 27.01 -25.73 -3.59
CA PRO A 130 25.72 -26.42 -3.65
C PRO A 130 25.10 -26.55 -2.26
N THR A 131 24.51 -25.46 -1.78
CA THR A 131 23.71 -25.43 -0.55
C THR A 131 22.24 -25.73 -0.85
N ARG A 132 21.46 -26.16 0.16
CA ARG A 132 20.00 -26.36 0.00
C ARG A 132 19.27 -25.13 -0.56
N SER A 133 19.77 -23.92 -0.27
CA SER A 133 19.27 -22.65 -0.81
C SER A 133 19.63 -22.39 -2.27
N SER A 134 20.64 -23.07 -2.83
CA SER A 134 21.07 -22.93 -4.23
C SER A 134 20.07 -23.59 -5.21
N TYR A 135 19.23 -24.51 -4.72
CA TYR A 135 18.18 -25.15 -5.50
C TYR A 135 16.93 -24.26 -5.67
N ASP A 136 16.79 -23.21 -4.86
CA ASP A 136 15.62 -22.34 -4.86
C ASP A 136 15.79 -21.15 -5.81
N LYS A 137 15.23 -21.27 -7.02
CA LYS A 137 15.34 -20.27 -8.09
C LYS A 137 14.62 -18.94 -7.77
N LEU A 138 13.85 -18.90 -6.67
CA LEU A 138 13.13 -17.71 -6.20
C LEU A 138 13.95 -16.86 -5.23
N LEU A 139 15.13 -17.33 -4.81
CA LEU A 139 15.96 -16.62 -3.83
C LEU A 139 16.66 -15.44 -4.51
N LEU A 140 16.42 -14.23 -4.01
CA LEU A 140 16.97 -12.99 -4.54
C LEU A 140 18.16 -12.51 -3.71
N HIS A 141 19.18 -11.95 -4.38
CA HIS A 141 20.32 -11.38 -3.69
C HIS A 141 19.93 -10.05 -3.01
N ILE A 142 20.10 -9.98 -1.69
CA ILE A 142 19.81 -8.78 -0.90
C ILE A 142 21.09 -7.93 -0.79
N PRO A 143 21.16 -6.73 -1.38
CA PRO A 143 22.35 -5.89 -1.29
C PRO A 143 22.55 -5.38 0.15
N LYS A 144 23.80 -5.32 0.61
CA LYS A 144 24.15 -4.68 1.87
C LYS A 144 24.16 -3.16 1.67
N THR A 145 23.36 -2.43 2.43
CA THR A 145 23.34 -0.96 2.41
C THR A 145 23.85 -0.40 3.74
N ARG A 146 24.60 0.70 3.67
CA ARG A 146 25.17 1.40 4.84
C ARG A 146 24.30 2.58 5.32
N THR A 147 23.30 2.97 4.52
CA THR A 147 22.44 4.14 4.78
C THR A 147 21.00 3.72 5.03
N VAL A 148 20.32 4.42 5.94
CA VAL A 148 18.89 4.21 6.28
C VAL A 148 17.99 4.39 5.06
N THR A 149 18.36 5.28 4.13
CA THR A 149 17.65 5.47 2.86
C THR A 149 17.85 4.28 1.91
N GLY A 150 19.05 3.70 1.87
CA GLY A 150 19.31 2.48 1.10
C GLY A 150 18.57 1.26 1.65
N GLU A 151 18.30 1.20 2.95
CA GLU A 151 17.46 0.14 3.55
C GLU A 151 16.02 0.16 3.03
N LYS A 152 15.54 1.34 2.66
CA LYS A 152 14.20 1.56 2.12
C LYS A 152 14.14 1.46 0.59
N ALA A 153 15.28 1.22 -0.06
CA ALA A 153 15.33 1.06 -1.50
C ALA A 153 14.59 -0.21 -1.92
N PHE A 154 13.90 -0.14 -3.05
CA PHE A 154 13.12 -1.26 -3.59
C PHE A 154 13.97 -2.54 -3.74
N GLN A 155 15.23 -2.41 -4.16
CA GLN A 155 16.16 -3.53 -4.31
C GLN A 155 16.48 -4.29 -3.01
N LYS A 156 16.46 -3.62 -1.85
CA LYS A 156 16.74 -4.25 -0.54
C LYS A 156 15.46 -4.64 0.20
N ALA A 157 14.44 -3.80 0.18
CA ALA A 157 13.22 -4.00 0.96
C ALA A 157 12.22 -4.95 0.27
N ALA A 158 12.18 -5.01 -1.06
CA ALA A 158 11.28 -5.93 -1.77
C ALA A 158 11.59 -7.43 -1.60
N PRO A 159 12.86 -7.89 -1.57
CA PRO A 159 13.19 -9.30 -1.30
C PRO A 159 13.15 -9.69 0.18
N MET A 160 12.89 -8.75 1.10
CA MET A 160 12.77 -9.01 2.55
C MET A 160 11.32 -9.20 3.03
N GLU A 161 10.33 -8.77 2.26
CA GLU A 161 8.89 -8.87 2.56
C GLU A 161 8.31 -10.20 2.08
#